data_AF-A0A6L3SS59-F1
#
_entry.id   AF-A0A6L3SS59-F1
#
_cell.length_a   1.000
_cell.length_b   1.000
_cell.length_c   1.000
_cell.angle_alpha   90.00
_cell.angle_beta   90.00
_cell.angle_gamma   90.00
#
_symmetry.space_group_name_H-M   'P 1'
#
loop_
_entity.id
_entity.type
_entity.pdbx_description
1 polymer ?
#
loop_
_entity_poly.entity_id
_entity_poly.type
_entity_poly.pdbx_seq_one_letter_code
_entity_poly.pdbx_strand_id
1 'polypeptide(L)'
;MRRFGFAAALCFWSTAALAGGDFGPLNSVHEAFNRAAKEFGTDSRMLLVTCSDQQGACQYSISGKMMGIAKTEDGSKGKAGTVAIFYGKDSAALDFVLALGVSMAAWSPKADKAERGLALSSLVEAVTKESPKEIILDGTKYRLVSIKGEGLVVLTMNRI
;
A
#
# COMPACT_ATOMS: atom_id res chain seq x y z
N MET A 1 -52.09 -23.24 -30.23
CA MET A 1 -51.73 -22.23 -29.19
C MET A 1 -50.20 -22.19 -29.14
N ARG A 2 -49.48 -21.24 -29.79
CA ARG A 2 -49.01 -19.93 -29.26
C ARG A 2 -48.68 -20.01 -27.75
N ARG A 3 -47.46 -19.77 -27.22
CA ARG A 3 -46.27 -19.00 -27.66
C ARG A 3 -45.03 -19.50 -26.88
N PHE A 4 -43.86 -19.37 -27.51
CA PHE A 4 -42.53 -19.37 -26.88
C PHE A 4 -42.45 -18.27 -25.81
N GLY A 5 -41.93 -18.59 -24.64
CA GLY A 5 -41.56 -17.63 -23.58
C GLY A 5 -40.05 -17.61 -23.40
N PHE A 6 -39.41 -16.60 -23.98
CA PHE A 6 -37.98 -16.34 -23.88
C PHE A 6 -37.62 -15.65 -22.55
N ALA A 7 -36.36 -15.83 -22.16
CA ALA A 7 -35.73 -15.44 -20.91
C ALA A 7 -35.76 -13.94 -20.56
N ALA A 8 -35.64 -13.65 -19.26
CA ALA A 8 -34.98 -12.45 -18.76
C ALA A 8 -34.36 -12.75 -17.39
N ALA A 9 -33.17 -13.36 -17.38
CA ALA A 9 -32.29 -13.32 -16.23
C ALA A 9 -31.71 -11.91 -16.13
N LEU A 10 -32.37 -11.03 -15.38
CA LEU A 10 -31.83 -9.74 -14.99
C LEU A 10 -30.63 -9.99 -14.08
N CYS A 11 -29.44 -10.02 -14.68
CA CYS A 11 -28.19 -9.92 -13.95
C CYS A 11 -28.19 -8.57 -13.23
N PHE A 12 -28.40 -8.60 -11.92
CA PHE A 12 -28.08 -7.49 -11.02
C PHE A 12 -26.56 -7.26 -11.10
N TRP A 13 -26.12 -6.47 -12.09
CA TRP A 13 -24.85 -5.78 -12.01
C TRP A 13 -25.06 -4.62 -11.05
N SER A 14 -25.09 -4.93 -9.77
CA SER A 14 -24.70 -3.98 -8.75
C SER A 14 -23.24 -3.66 -9.03
N THR A 15 -22.99 -2.61 -9.83
CA THR A 15 -21.72 -1.89 -9.74
C THR A 15 -21.70 -1.33 -8.32
N ALA A 16 -21.20 -2.15 -7.39
CA ALA A 16 -20.78 -1.69 -6.09
C ALA A 16 -19.86 -0.52 -6.38
N ALA A 17 -20.32 0.69 -6.04
CA ALA A 17 -19.46 1.83 -5.94
C ALA A 17 -18.24 1.36 -5.17
N LEU A 18 -17.06 1.48 -5.78
CA LEU A 18 -15.78 1.26 -5.12
C LEU A 18 -15.76 2.25 -3.96
N ALA A 19 -16.26 1.80 -2.80
CA ALA A 19 -16.01 2.45 -1.55
C ALA A 19 -14.49 2.36 -1.41
N GLY A 20 -13.81 3.46 -1.75
CA GLY A 20 -12.37 3.57 -1.62
C GLY A 20 -11.97 2.96 -0.30
N GLY A 21 -11.19 1.89 -0.36
CA GLY A 21 -10.78 1.20 0.85
C GLY A 21 -10.01 2.15 1.77
N ASP A 22 -9.92 1.83 3.04
CA ASP A 22 -8.97 2.47 3.95
C ASP A 22 -7.93 1.43 4.39
N PHE A 23 -6.78 1.90 4.87
CA PHE A 23 -5.74 1.05 5.46
C PHE A 23 -5.99 0.79 6.96
N GLY A 24 -7.23 1.01 7.43
CA GLY A 24 -7.61 0.97 8.83
C GLY A 24 -7.41 2.31 9.57
N PRO A 25 -7.55 2.31 10.91
CA PRO A 25 -7.33 3.49 11.73
C PRO A 25 -5.92 4.06 11.56
N LEU A 26 -5.82 5.39 11.46
CA LEU A 26 -4.62 6.14 11.15
C LEU A 26 -3.47 5.86 12.13
N ASN A 27 -3.77 5.69 13.42
CA ASN A 27 -2.81 5.38 14.49
C ASN A 27 -2.47 3.87 14.59
N SER A 28 -3.15 3.03 13.82
CA SER A 28 -3.07 1.57 13.89
C SER A 28 -2.59 0.92 12.58
N VAL A 29 -2.18 1.73 11.59
CA VAL A 29 -1.65 1.25 10.29
C VAL A 29 -0.48 0.28 10.48
N HIS A 30 0.34 0.52 11.50
CA HIS A 30 1.49 -0.32 11.83
C HIS A 30 1.12 -1.76 12.22
N GLU A 31 -0.08 -2.00 12.74
CA GLU A 31 -0.50 -3.34 13.18
C GLU A 31 -0.61 -4.31 12.01
N ALA A 32 -1.19 -3.87 10.89
CA ALA A 32 -1.31 -4.68 9.67
C ALA A 32 0.09 -5.01 9.11
N PHE A 33 0.97 -4.01 9.06
CA PHE A 33 2.35 -4.19 8.62
C PHE A 33 3.10 -5.18 9.52
N ASN A 34 3.05 -5.00 10.84
CA ASN A 34 3.79 -5.84 11.79
C ASN A 34 3.28 -7.28 11.84
N ARG A 35 1.97 -7.48 11.65
CA ARG A 35 1.38 -8.82 11.52
C ARG A 35 1.91 -9.52 10.27
N ALA A 36 1.87 -8.85 9.12
CA ALA A 36 2.41 -9.38 7.88
C ALA A 36 3.92 -9.65 7.98
N ALA A 37 4.70 -8.76 8.62
CA ALA A 37 6.13 -8.96 8.84
C ALA A 37 6.43 -10.21 9.68
N LYS A 38 5.64 -10.44 10.73
CA LYS A 38 5.74 -11.66 11.55
C LYS A 38 5.43 -12.91 10.74
N GLU A 39 4.39 -12.88 9.92
CA GLU A 39 4.02 -14.00 9.03
C GLU A 39 5.08 -14.27 7.95
N PHE A 40 5.73 -13.22 7.45
CA PHE A 40 6.84 -13.32 6.51
C PHE A 40 8.17 -13.73 7.16
N GLY A 41 8.24 -13.79 8.50
CA GLY A 41 9.46 -14.12 9.24
C GLY A 41 10.54 -13.06 9.15
N THR A 42 10.17 -11.78 8.98
CA THR A 42 11.13 -10.67 8.95
C THR A 42 11.14 -9.92 10.27
N ASP A 43 12.24 -9.21 10.54
CA ASP A 43 12.38 -8.31 11.68
C ASP A 43 11.95 -6.87 11.36
N SER A 44 11.45 -6.60 10.15
CA SER A 44 10.93 -5.28 9.78
C SER A 44 9.74 -4.92 10.66
N ARG A 45 9.80 -3.80 11.37
CA ARG A 45 8.71 -3.35 12.25
C ARG A 45 8.40 -1.89 12.00
N MET A 46 7.12 -1.61 11.80
CA MET A 46 6.60 -0.26 11.81
C MET A 46 6.24 0.12 13.25
N LEU A 47 6.79 1.23 13.74
CA LEU A 47 6.56 1.76 15.08
C LEU A 47 5.97 3.15 14.96
N LEU A 48 4.87 3.41 15.67
CA LEU A 48 4.27 4.74 15.71
C LEU A 48 5.22 5.70 16.45
N VAL A 49 5.59 6.80 15.80
CA VAL A 49 6.47 7.84 16.37
C VAL A 49 5.63 8.98 16.91
N THR A 50 4.77 9.55 16.07
CA THR A 50 3.90 10.67 16.45
C THR A 50 2.66 10.72 15.58
N CYS A 51 1.57 11.24 16.12
CA CYS A 51 0.34 11.53 15.38
C CYS A 51 -0.04 12.99 15.60
N SER A 52 -0.47 13.65 14.53
CA SER A 52 -1.06 14.97 14.57
C SER A 52 -2.48 14.88 14.06
N ASP A 53 -3.44 14.97 14.98
CA ASP A 53 -4.87 14.96 14.65
C ASP A 53 -5.25 16.19 13.82
N GLN A 54 -4.59 17.34 14.07
CA GLN A 54 -4.79 18.56 13.29
C GLN A 54 -4.37 18.41 11.83
N GLN A 55 -3.31 17.62 11.56
CA GLN A 55 -2.82 17.37 10.21
C GLN A 55 -3.40 16.10 9.60
N GLY A 56 -4.20 15.33 10.35
CA GLY A 56 -4.72 14.04 9.92
C GLY A 56 -3.61 13.06 9.51
N ALA A 57 -2.46 13.09 10.20
CA ALA A 57 -1.26 12.36 9.81
C ALA A 57 -0.57 11.68 10.99
N CYS A 58 -0.06 10.47 10.78
CA CYS A 58 0.81 9.78 11.72
C CYS A 58 2.15 9.42 11.05
N GLN A 59 3.24 9.63 11.78
CA GLN A 59 4.59 9.27 11.37
C GLN A 59 5.00 7.97 12.04
N TYR A 60 5.71 7.15 11.29
CA TYR A 60 6.16 5.83 11.68
C TYR A 60 7.65 5.65 11.40
N SER A 61 8.35 4.94 12.27
CA SER A 61 9.69 4.43 11.98
C SER A 61 9.57 2.98 11.53
N ILE A 62 10.24 2.60 10.45
CA ILE A 62 10.21 1.22 9.92
C ILE A 62 11.58 0.54 10.14
N SER A 63 12.64 1.33 10.01
CA SER A 63 14.01 0.98 10.39
C SER A 63 14.80 2.26 10.65
N GLY A 64 16.07 2.16 11.07
CA GLY A 64 16.94 3.33 11.25
C GLY A 64 17.15 4.18 9.99
N LYS A 65 16.73 3.70 8.80
CA LYS A 65 16.87 4.41 7.53
C LYS A 65 15.57 4.51 6.72
N MET A 66 14.43 4.09 7.29
CA MET A 66 13.13 4.11 6.63
C MET A 66 12.07 4.74 7.53
N MET A 67 11.33 5.67 6.95
CA MET A 67 10.23 6.37 7.62
C MET A 67 8.92 6.13 6.87
N GLY A 68 7.84 6.01 7.62
CA GLY A 68 6.48 5.91 7.10
C GLY A 68 5.66 7.15 7.47
N ILE A 69 4.74 7.55 6.62
CA ILE A 69 3.70 8.53 6.94
C ILE A 69 2.36 7.97 6.48
N ALA A 70 1.38 7.90 7.38
CA ALA A 70 -0.01 7.64 7.02
C ALA A 70 -0.81 8.95 7.10
N LYS A 71 -1.76 9.16 6.19
CA LYS A 71 -2.63 10.35 6.15
C LYS A 71 -4.08 9.99 5.84
N THR A 72 -5.01 10.78 6.39
CA THR A 72 -6.42 10.82 5.99
C THR A 72 -6.55 11.62 4.68
N GLU A 73 -7.42 11.22 3.75
CA GLU A 73 -7.63 11.96 2.48
C GLU A 73 -8.71 13.04 2.57
N ASP A 74 -9.67 12.85 3.46
CA ASP A 74 -10.97 13.55 3.48
C ASP A 74 -11.22 14.29 4.82
N GLY A 75 -10.17 14.50 5.62
CA GLY A 75 -10.19 15.30 6.85
C GLY A 75 -11.11 14.75 7.95
N SER A 76 -11.73 13.60 7.75
CA SER A 76 -12.70 13.02 8.68
C SER A 76 -12.40 11.55 8.93
N LYS A 77 -12.54 11.17 10.21
CA LYS A 77 -12.66 9.80 10.72
C LYS A 77 -11.38 9.00 10.98
N GLY A 78 -10.22 9.65 11.07
CA GLY A 78 -9.03 9.02 11.67
C GLY A 78 -8.64 7.69 11.04
N LYS A 79 -8.92 7.50 9.74
CA LYS A 79 -8.53 6.33 8.95
C LYS A 79 -7.53 6.73 7.87
N ALA A 80 -6.56 5.86 7.60
CA ALA A 80 -5.54 6.13 6.60
C ALA A 80 -6.07 5.84 5.19
N GLY A 81 -6.14 6.87 4.34
CA GLY A 81 -6.39 6.72 2.90
C GLY A 81 -5.09 6.62 2.09
N THR A 82 -4.02 7.22 2.62
CA THR A 82 -2.67 7.17 2.03
C THR A 82 -1.66 6.65 3.04
N VAL A 83 -0.74 5.79 2.59
CA VAL A 83 0.48 5.45 3.33
C VAL A 83 1.69 5.68 2.41
N ALA A 84 2.68 6.43 2.87
CA ALA A 84 3.92 6.68 2.16
C ALA A 84 5.11 6.10 2.95
N ILE A 85 6.01 5.41 2.27
CA ILE A 85 7.27 4.93 2.82
C ILE A 85 8.41 5.66 2.12
N PHE A 86 9.30 6.24 2.92
CA PHE A 86 10.48 6.98 2.51
C PHE A 86 11.72 6.13 2.77
N TYR A 87 12.58 6.03 1.75
CA TYR A 87 13.78 5.21 1.76
C TYR A 87 14.96 6.01 1.21
N GLY A 88 16.03 6.15 1.99
CA GLY A 88 17.29 6.72 1.49
C GLY A 88 18.07 5.71 0.65
N LYS A 89 18.61 6.11 -0.50
CA LYS A 89 19.38 5.26 -1.42
C LYS A 89 20.60 4.60 -0.77
N ASP A 90 21.20 5.22 0.25
CA ASP A 90 22.34 4.71 1.02
C ASP A 90 21.96 3.64 2.07
N SER A 91 20.71 3.19 2.04
CA SER A 91 20.20 2.13 2.92
C SER A 91 20.44 0.75 2.33
N ALA A 92 20.28 -0.29 3.16
CA ALA A 92 20.39 -1.65 2.66
C ALA A 92 19.21 -1.93 1.71
N ALA A 93 19.50 -2.17 0.43
CA ALA A 93 18.48 -2.46 -0.59
C ALA A 93 17.55 -3.62 -0.20
N LEU A 94 18.07 -4.58 0.57
CA LEU A 94 17.30 -5.70 1.09
C LEU A 94 16.18 -5.24 2.04
N ASP A 95 16.42 -4.25 2.90
CA ASP A 95 15.40 -3.76 3.85
C ASP A 95 14.21 -3.14 3.11
N PHE A 96 14.48 -2.43 2.01
CA PHE A 96 13.44 -1.89 1.15
C PHE A 96 12.63 -3.00 0.48
N VAL A 97 13.29 -3.99 -0.10
CA VAL A 97 12.63 -5.14 -0.75
C VAL A 97 11.72 -5.86 0.25
N LEU A 98 12.21 -6.11 1.46
CA LEU A 98 11.43 -6.73 2.53
C LEU A 98 10.26 -5.86 2.97
N ALA A 99 10.47 -4.56 3.21
CA ALA A 99 9.40 -3.63 3.58
C ALA A 99 8.32 -3.52 2.49
N LEU A 100 8.72 -3.54 1.22
CA LEU A 100 7.81 -3.53 0.09
C LEU A 100 6.99 -4.84 0.02
N GLY A 101 7.64 -5.99 0.17
CA GLY A 101 6.96 -7.29 0.24
C GLY A 101 5.97 -7.38 1.39
N VAL A 102 6.36 -6.93 2.59
CA VAL A 102 5.49 -6.86 3.76
C VAL A 102 4.30 -5.91 3.52
N SER A 103 4.54 -4.76 2.91
CA SER A 103 3.47 -3.80 2.57
C SER A 103 2.43 -4.43 1.64
N MET A 104 2.88 -5.16 0.61
CA MET A 104 1.97 -5.89 -0.30
C MET A 104 1.20 -7.00 0.42
N ALA A 105 1.83 -7.71 1.35
CA ALA A 105 1.15 -8.73 2.14
C ALA A 105 0.12 -8.14 3.11
N ALA A 106 0.41 -7.00 3.71
CA ALA A 106 -0.47 -6.31 4.64
C ALA A 106 -1.69 -5.68 3.94
N TRP A 107 -1.48 -5.05 2.78
CA TRP A 107 -2.48 -4.18 2.17
C TRP A 107 -2.96 -4.62 0.78
N SER A 108 -2.45 -5.74 0.28
CA SER A 108 -2.98 -6.45 -0.89
C SER A 108 -3.10 -7.96 -0.61
N PRO A 109 -3.76 -8.38 0.50
CA PRO A 109 -3.76 -9.78 0.93
C PRO A 109 -4.51 -10.73 -0.02
N LYS A 110 -5.41 -10.23 -0.87
CA LYS A 110 -6.14 -11.07 -1.84
C LYS A 110 -5.34 -11.34 -3.11
N ALA A 111 -4.29 -10.56 -3.38
CA ALA A 111 -3.38 -10.86 -4.46
C ALA A 111 -2.61 -12.15 -4.17
N ASP A 112 -2.48 -13.01 -5.17
CA ASP A 112 -1.75 -14.25 -4.99
C ASP A 112 -0.24 -14.01 -4.86
N LYS A 113 0.52 -15.09 -4.65
CA LYS A 113 1.99 -14.99 -4.46
C LYS A 113 2.70 -14.56 -5.75
N ALA A 114 2.23 -14.99 -6.91
CA ALA A 114 2.84 -14.69 -8.19
C ALA A 114 2.60 -13.22 -8.59
N GLU A 115 1.38 -12.72 -8.41
CA GLU A 115 1.04 -11.31 -8.64
C GLU A 115 1.87 -10.39 -7.76
N ARG A 116 1.98 -10.71 -6.45
CA ARG A 116 2.86 -10.00 -5.52
C ARG A 116 4.32 -10.04 -5.95
N GLY A 117 4.82 -11.20 -6.39
CA GLY A 117 6.20 -11.36 -6.86
C GLY A 117 6.51 -10.52 -8.11
N LEU A 118 5.59 -10.46 -9.07
CA LEU A 118 5.72 -9.64 -10.28
C LEU A 118 5.67 -8.14 -9.94
N ALA A 119 4.73 -7.72 -9.09
CA ALA A 119 4.63 -6.34 -8.64
C ALA A 119 5.90 -5.90 -7.89
N LEU A 120 6.39 -6.74 -6.98
CA LEU A 120 7.63 -6.52 -6.23
C LEU A 120 8.81 -6.32 -7.19
N SER A 121 9.02 -7.28 -8.10
CA SER A 121 10.14 -7.25 -9.05
C SER A 121 10.11 -5.99 -9.91
N SER A 122 8.93 -5.59 -10.38
CA SER A 122 8.78 -4.42 -11.24
C SER A 122 9.02 -3.09 -10.49
N LEU A 123 8.63 -2.99 -9.22
CA LEU A 123 8.94 -1.81 -8.40
C LEU A 123 10.42 -1.75 -8.01
N VAL A 124 11.03 -2.89 -7.68
CA VAL A 124 12.47 -2.96 -7.37
C VAL A 124 13.32 -2.57 -8.59
N GLU A 125 12.95 -3.05 -9.79
CA GLU A 125 13.61 -2.65 -11.03
C GLU A 125 13.50 -1.14 -11.28
N ALA A 126 12.35 -0.53 -10.96
CA ALA A 126 12.15 0.90 -11.10
C ALA A 126 13.02 1.74 -10.15
N VAL A 127 13.27 1.25 -8.92
CA VAL A 127 14.26 1.88 -8.02
C VAL A 127 15.65 1.87 -8.65
N THR A 128 16.09 0.71 -9.14
CA THR A 128 17.42 0.55 -9.77
C THR A 128 17.59 1.42 -11.01
N LYS A 129 16.52 1.59 -11.80
CA LYS A 129 16.52 2.45 -13.00
C LYS A 129 16.21 3.92 -12.70
N GLU A 130 16.00 4.27 -11.44
CA GLU A 130 15.58 5.60 -10.99
C GLU A 130 14.36 6.15 -11.75
N SER A 131 13.46 5.27 -12.15
CA SER A 131 12.29 5.61 -12.95
C SER A 131 11.02 5.56 -12.11
N PRO A 132 10.06 6.47 -12.34
CA PRO A 132 8.78 6.38 -11.68
C PRO A 132 8.03 5.13 -12.15
N LYS A 133 7.31 4.49 -11.24
CA LYS A 133 6.52 3.30 -11.55
C LYS A 133 5.22 3.29 -10.75
N GLU A 134 4.15 2.85 -11.40
CA GLU A 134 2.86 2.64 -10.76
C GLU A 134 2.36 1.22 -11.06
N ILE A 135 1.80 0.57 -10.04
CA ILE A 135 1.19 -0.76 -10.12
C ILE A 135 -0.06 -0.76 -9.25
N ILE A 136 -1.13 -1.39 -9.73
CA ILE A 136 -2.35 -1.63 -8.96
C ILE A 136 -2.39 -3.10 -8.59
N LEU A 137 -2.61 -3.38 -7.30
CA LEU A 137 -2.67 -4.74 -6.78
C LEU A 137 -3.75 -4.81 -5.69
N ASP A 138 -4.76 -5.67 -5.87
CA ASP A 138 -5.86 -5.87 -4.91
C ASP A 138 -6.54 -4.55 -4.46
N GLY A 139 -6.84 -3.66 -5.41
CA GLY A 139 -7.44 -2.35 -5.11
C GLY A 139 -6.52 -1.37 -4.37
N THR A 140 -5.21 -1.66 -4.32
CA THR A 140 -4.20 -0.74 -3.78
C THR A 140 -3.29 -0.28 -4.92
N LYS A 141 -3.17 1.02 -5.11
CA LYS A 141 -2.27 1.67 -6.06
C LYS A 141 -0.93 1.97 -5.38
N TYR A 142 0.11 1.28 -5.82
CA TYR A 142 1.50 1.47 -5.41
C TYR A 142 2.20 2.36 -6.43
N ARG A 143 2.64 3.55 -6.00
CA ARG A 143 3.36 4.52 -6.82
C ARG A 143 4.73 4.77 -6.23
N LEU A 144 5.77 4.48 -7.00
CA LEU A 144 7.16 4.70 -6.67
C LEU A 144 7.70 5.91 -7.43
N VAL A 145 8.34 6.83 -6.73
CA VAL A 145 9.03 7.98 -7.31
C VAL A 145 10.40 8.13 -6.66
N SER A 146 11.45 8.28 -7.48
CA SER A 146 12.78 8.69 -7.01
C SER A 146 12.88 10.22 -7.07
N ILE A 147 13.18 10.86 -5.95
CA ILE A 147 13.41 12.31 -5.90
C ILE A 147 14.89 12.55 -6.24
N LYS A 148 15.11 13.05 -7.46
CA LYS A 148 16.46 13.33 -7.97
C LYS A 148 17.16 14.38 -7.10
N GLY A 149 18.44 14.15 -6.82
CA GLY A 149 19.29 15.09 -6.06
C GLY A 149 19.30 14.86 -4.55
N GLU A 150 18.29 14.21 -3.97
CA GLU A 150 18.21 13.98 -2.52
C GLU A 150 18.48 12.53 -2.09
N GLY A 151 18.77 11.65 -3.05
CA GLY A 151 18.99 10.23 -2.75
C GLY A 151 17.79 9.58 -2.08
N LEU A 152 16.56 10.07 -2.33
CA LEU A 152 15.35 9.62 -1.65
C LEU A 152 14.41 8.92 -2.63
N VAL A 153 13.87 7.78 -2.20
CA VAL A 153 12.82 7.03 -2.90
C VAL A 153 11.57 7.07 -2.05
N VAL A 154 10.43 7.34 -2.69
CA VAL A 154 9.13 7.40 -2.04
C VAL A 154 8.20 6.37 -2.68
N LEU A 155 7.69 5.44 -1.87
CA LEU A 155 6.60 4.55 -2.21
C LEU A 155 5.32 5.08 -1.58
N THR A 156 4.38 5.52 -2.39
CA THR A 156 3.04 5.93 -1.95
C THR A 156 2.03 4.84 -2.28
N MET A 157 1.18 4.50 -1.32
CA MET A 157 0.11 3.53 -1.43
C MET A 157 -1.21 4.25 -1.16
N ASN A 158 -2.16 4.09 -2.08
CA ASN A 158 -3.52 4.60 -1.94
C ASN A 158 -4.50 3.49 -2.26
N ARG A 159 -5.59 3.39 -1.52
CA ARG A 159 -6.68 2.49 -1.87
C ARG A 159 -7.53 3.15 -2.96
N ILE A 160 -7.98 2.36 -3.94
CA ILE A 160 -8.79 2.80 -5.08
C ILE A 160 -10.07 2.00 -5.20
#